data_AF-K2B6V3-F1
#
_entry.id   AF-K2B6V3-F1
#
_cell.length_a   1.000
_cell.length_b   1.000
_cell.length_c   1.000
_cell.angle_alpha   90.00
_cell.angle_beta   90.00
_cell.angle_gamma   90.00
#
_symmetry.space_group_name_H-M   'P 1'
#
loop_
_entity.id
_entity.type
_entity.pdbx_description
1 polymer ?
#
loop_
_entity_poly.entity_id
_entity_poly.type
_entity_poly.pdbx_seq_one_letter_code
_entity_poly.pdbx_strand_id
1 'polypeptide(L)'
;MLVDYHFHPNLSTNDLSARRRCREIWRRFAEMNLAAVIITEHVFKNPERAYRLLNEERPASAKTFIFPGLEALTSEGIDIIIMAPDTTLFYHQKLMVPKQLDVLNMARYVKNSPHLVGSIAHPSTFGNSSCEYQIGKAKTIEAIRIIGGAEISNAYAKGLKWFFDTFRVRYIFPKKRAAMNLANALPEDFYKYPEVTLYTGGSDAHLPIEIGSGMEITDPINQTEAAVWQALTHTMSKQFKETEVDIKLWLGFYKIYTVVRESLVKAFRLYEGRVYQNDDQFTNYYSEAEKETVLEFHKRREFILRPLLNFLTYFNFTPYKFNIISIIGIITSVACVELYPKLSVFLFVIYLITASLTEPLARYQNTASEEAAVTKIMMYILGLSAAVLVGIALSWIQPVWGASYLVLYIMMLWLTISLNKIGQPIRLVIRTKSLVFIAIFFYLLSDINIINQLVITFTVYMAVITAVMMIRLRRAVALPERET
;
A
#
# COMPACT_ATOMS: atom_id res chain seq x y z
N MET A 1 1.73 21.87 -24.10
CA MET A 1 0.82 21.29 -23.11
C MET A 1 1.54 20.63 -21.95
N LEU A 2 0.92 20.64 -20.76
CA LEU A 2 1.34 19.86 -19.60
C LEU A 2 0.62 18.50 -19.58
N VAL A 3 1.39 17.42 -19.43
CA VAL A 3 0.91 16.03 -19.47
C VAL A 3 1.39 15.25 -18.27
N ASP A 4 0.48 14.57 -17.59
CA ASP A 4 0.84 13.64 -16.52
C ASP A 4 0.79 12.19 -17.04
N TYR A 5 1.95 11.55 -17.20
CA TYR A 5 2.06 10.18 -17.71
C TYR A 5 1.87 9.09 -16.64
N HIS A 6 1.83 9.47 -15.36
CA HIS A 6 1.82 8.51 -14.25
C HIS A 6 0.90 9.01 -13.14
N PHE A 7 -0.32 8.46 -13.08
CA PHE A 7 -1.34 8.86 -12.12
C PHE A 7 -2.21 7.68 -11.66
N HIS A 8 -2.43 7.58 -10.34
CA HIS A 8 -3.29 6.56 -9.73
C HIS A 8 -4.57 7.18 -9.17
N PRO A 9 -5.73 6.94 -9.80
CA PRO A 9 -7.01 7.33 -9.23
C PRO A 9 -7.23 6.81 -7.81
N ASN A 10 -6.76 5.59 -7.50
CA ASN A 10 -6.84 4.89 -6.23
C ASN A 10 -8.28 4.91 -5.67
N LEU A 11 -9.21 4.48 -6.53
CA LEU A 11 -10.64 4.52 -6.25
C LEU A 11 -11.05 3.44 -5.24
N SER A 12 -11.99 3.79 -4.36
CA SER A 12 -12.63 2.82 -3.48
C SER A 12 -13.42 1.78 -4.28
N THR A 13 -13.59 0.58 -3.72
CA THR A 13 -14.53 -0.42 -4.24
C THR A 13 -15.99 0.04 -4.14
N ASN A 14 -16.29 0.97 -3.23
CA ASN A 14 -17.60 1.61 -3.16
C ASN A 14 -17.76 2.69 -4.25
N ASP A 15 -18.72 2.49 -5.16
CA ASP A 15 -18.96 3.36 -6.31
C ASP A 15 -19.30 4.81 -5.93
N LEU A 16 -20.08 5.05 -4.87
CA LEU A 16 -20.42 6.42 -4.46
C LEU A 16 -19.18 7.20 -4.01
N SER A 17 -18.34 6.57 -3.18
CA SER A 17 -17.07 7.16 -2.74
C SER A 17 -16.10 7.32 -3.91
N ALA A 18 -16.06 6.36 -4.85
CA ALA A 18 -15.24 6.43 -6.05
C ALA A 18 -15.63 7.60 -6.94
N ARG A 19 -16.93 7.76 -7.24
CA ARG A 19 -17.46 8.87 -8.05
C ARG A 19 -17.19 10.23 -7.42
N ARG A 20 -17.37 10.36 -6.10
CA ARG A 20 -17.00 11.59 -5.38
C ARG A 20 -15.53 11.93 -5.57
N ARG A 21 -14.65 10.93 -5.50
CA ARG A 21 -13.21 11.09 -5.73
C ARG A 21 -12.90 11.43 -7.18
N CYS A 22 -13.56 10.83 -8.16
CA CYS A 22 -13.42 11.19 -9.58
C CYS A 22 -13.73 12.67 -9.82
N ARG A 23 -14.80 13.22 -9.21
CA ARG A 23 -15.12 14.65 -9.32
C ARG A 23 -14.03 15.55 -8.72
N GLU A 24 -13.43 15.12 -7.62
CA GLU A 24 -12.29 15.83 -7.03
C GLU A 24 -11.05 15.79 -7.95
N ILE A 25 -10.78 14.64 -8.56
CA ILE A 25 -9.70 14.47 -9.56
C ILE A 25 -9.91 15.40 -10.75
N TRP A 26 -11.11 15.43 -11.34
CA TRP A 26 -11.41 16.34 -12.46
C TRP A 26 -11.26 17.80 -12.11
N ARG A 27 -11.67 18.21 -10.90
CA ARG A 27 -11.43 19.56 -10.40
C ARG A 27 -9.93 19.87 -10.37
N ARG A 28 -9.11 18.93 -9.91
CA ARG A 28 -7.64 19.09 -9.86
C ARG A 28 -7.01 19.13 -11.25
N PHE A 29 -7.49 18.33 -12.21
CA PHE A 29 -7.05 18.42 -13.61
C PHE A 29 -7.28 19.83 -14.18
N ALA A 30 -8.45 20.41 -13.92
CA ALA A 30 -8.79 21.76 -14.34
C ALA A 30 -7.94 22.83 -13.62
N GLU A 31 -7.82 22.75 -12.29
CA GLU A 31 -7.00 23.68 -11.49
C GLU A 31 -5.54 23.72 -11.94
N MET A 32 -4.98 22.57 -12.32
CA MET A 32 -3.59 22.42 -12.75
C MET A 32 -3.39 22.66 -14.26
N ASN A 33 -4.47 22.94 -15.01
CA ASN A 33 -4.47 23.09 -16.47
C ASN A 33 -3.77 21.92 -17.19
N LEU A 34 -4.03 20.68 -16.75
CA LEU A 34 -3.50 19.49 -17.42
C LEU A 34 -4.19 19.33 -18.77
N ALA A 35 -3.41 19.19 -19.84
CA ALA A 35 -3.96 18.97 -21.17
C ALA A 35 -4.28 17.50 -21.40
N ALA A 36 -3.43 16.59 -20.92
CA ALA A 36 -3.65 15.16 -21.01
C ALA A 36 -3.16 14.42 -19.75
N VAL A 37 -3.80 13.31 -19.42
CA VAL A 37 -3.40 12.42 -18.32
C VAL A 37 -3.52 10.97 -18.76
N ILE A 38 -2.49 10.17 -18.48
CA ILE A 38 -2.53 8.72 -18.62
C ILE A 38 -2.98 8.12 -17.28
N ILE A 39 -4.06 7.34 -17.29
CA ILE A 39 -4.64 6.77 -16.06
C ILE A 39 -3.97 5.43 -15.77
N THR A 40 -2.88 5.41 -15.01
CA THR A 40 -2.00 4.24 -14.82
C THR A 40 -2.28 3.48 -13.52
N GLU A 41 -3.54 3.17 -13.23
CA GLU A 41 -3.87 2.42 -12.01
C GLU A 41 -3.16 1.04 -12.01
N HIS A 42 -2.78 0.56 -10.83
CA HIS A 42 -2.16 -0.76 -10.74
C HIS A 42 -3.12 -1.84 -11.20
N VAL A 43 -2.59 -2.85 -11.89
CA VAL A 43 -3.34 -4.03 -12.35
C VAL A 43 -4.21 -4.68 -11.24
N PHE A 44 -3.71 -4.67 -10.01
CA PHE A 44 -4.37 -5.30 -8.86
C PHE A 44 -5.42 -4.40 -8.18
N LYS A 45 -5.65 -3.18 -8.69
CA LYS A 45 -6.66 -2.21 -8.24
C LYS A 45 -7.76 -1.96 -9.29
N ASN A 46 -7.91 -2.86 -10.27
CA ASN A 46 -8.93 -2.80 -11.33
C ASN A 46 -8.84 -1.51 -12.18
N PRO A 47 -7.80 -1.41 -13.05
CA PRO A 47 -7.55 -0.20 -13.84
C PRO A 47 -8.66 0.12 -14.84
N GLU A 48 -9.32 -0.90 -15.41
CA GLU A 48 -10.48 -0.73 -16.30
C GLU A 48 -11.62 0.00 -15.59
N ARG A 49 -11.99 -0.45 -14.39
CA ARG A 49 -13.02 0.23 -13.58
C ARG A 49 -12.60 1.65 -13.23
N ALA A 50 -11.33 1.88 -12.88
CA ALA A 50 -10.83 3.20 -12.53
C ALA A 50 -10.95 4.18 -13.70
N TYR A 51 -10.51 3.77 -14.90
CA TYR A 51 -10.64 4.55 -16.12
C TYR A 51 -12.10 4.82 -16.48
N ARG A 52 -12.94 3.78 -16.50
CA ARG A 52 -14.37 3.89 -16.83
C ARG A 52 -15.10 4.87 -15.91
N LEU A 53 -14.95 4.73 -14.58
CA LEU A 53 -15.60 5.61 -13.62
C LEU A 53 -15.11 7.05 -13.71
N LEU A 54 -13.82 7.26 -14.00
CA LEU A 54 -13.30 8.61 -14.21
C LEU A 54 -13.87 9.23 -15.48
N ASN A 55 -13.98 8.47 -16.56
CA ASN A 55 -14.57 8.93 -17.82
C ASN A 55 -16.08 9.24 -17.68
N GLU A 56 -16.83 8.40 -16.97
CA GLU A 56 -18.26 8.64 -16.68
C GLU A 56 -18.51 9.93 -15.87
N GLU A 57 -17.59 10.29 -14.97
CA GLU A 57 -17.69 11.50 -14.15
C GLU A 57 -17.05 12.73 -14.81
N ARG A 58 -16.68 12.64 -16.11
CA ARG A 58 -16.08 13.73 -16.86
C ARG A 58 -17.05 14.91 -16.99
N PRO A 59 -16.69 16.11 -16.50
CA PRO A 59 -17.49 17.31 -16.74
C PRO A 59 -17.54 17.63 -18.24
N ALA A 60 -18.69 18.08 -18.73
CA ALA A 60 -18.85 18.47 -20.15
C ALA A 60 -17.89 19.60 -20.58
N SER A 61 -17.45 20.44 -19.63
CA SER A 61 -16.49 21.52 -19.86
C SER A 61 -15.02 21.09 -19.74
N ALA A 62 -14.75 19.81 -19.46
CA ALA A 62 -13.40 19.34 -19.23
C ALA A 62 -12.56 19.32 -20.51
N LYS A 63 -11.50 20.14 -20.52
CA LYS A 63 -10.53 20.24 -21.63
C LYS A 63 -9.44 19.17 -21.58
N THR A 64 -9.22 18.56 -20.42
CA THR A 64 -8.20 17.51 -20.24
C THR A 64 -8.61 16.23 -20.95
N PHE A 65 -7.72 15.72 -21.81
CA PHE A 65 -7.83 14.38 -22.38
C PHE A 65 -7.39 13.34 -21.34
N ILE A 66 -8.09 12.22 -21.28
CA ILE A 66 -7.64 11.07 -20.50
C ILE A 66 -7.45 9.89 -21.45
N PHE A 67 -6.38 9.13 -21.24
CA PHE A 67 -6.11 7.91 -21.99
C PHE A 67 -6.01 6.73 -21.04
N PRO A 68 -6.46 5.54 -21.45
CA PRO A 68 -6.32 4.34 -20.66
C PRO A 68 -4.85 3.97 -20.53
N GLY A 69 -4.43 3.81 -19.29
CA GLY A 69 -3.14 3.27 -18.92
C GLY A 69 -3.30 2.13 -17.91
N LEU A 70 -2.20 1.47 -17.63
CA LEU A 70 -2.04 0.59 -16.49
C LEU A 70 -0.59 0.61 -16.05
N GLU A 71 -0.37 0.43 -14.75
CA GLU A 71 0.95 0.10 -14.23
C GLU A 71 1.01 -1.43 -14.02
N ALA A 72 1.64 -2.10 -14.98
CA ALA A 72 1.82 -3.55 -14.96
C ALA A 72 2.94 -3.93 -14.01
N LEU A 73 2.79 -5.08 -13.35
CA LEU A 73 3.76 -5.58 -12.38
C LEU A 73 4.45 -6.83 -12.93
N THR A 74 5.76 -6.78 -13.12
CA THR A 74 6.57 -7.90 -13.63
C THR A 74 6.80 -8.96 -12.55
N SER A 75 7.33 -10.14 -12.93
CA SER A 75 7.63 -11.22 -11.99
C SER A 75 8.67 -10.84 -10.92
N GLU A 76 9.60 -9.96 -11.27
CA GLU A 76 10.58 -9.34 -10.35
C GLU A 76 9.94 -8.29 -9.42
N GLY A 77 8.70 -7.88 -9.71
CA GLY A 77 8.00 -6.82 -9.00
C GLY A 77 8.32 -5.42 -9.48
N ILE A 78 8.85 -5.28 -10.71
CA ILE A 78 9.10 -3.99 -11.37
C ILE A 78 7.81 -3.47 -11.97
N ASP A 79 7.60 -2.16 -11.87
CA ASP A 79 6.44 -1.49 -12.45
C ASP A 79 6.73 -1.02 -13.89
N ILE A 80 5.81 -1.24 -14.83
CA ILE A 80 5.88 -0.75 -16.21
C ILE A 80 4.59 0.01 -16.54
N ILE A 81 4.73 1.27 -16.98
CA ILE A 81 3.61 2.06 -17.50
C ILE A 81 3.32 1.56 -18.91
N ILE A 82 2.07 1.14 -19.16
CA ILE A 82 1.59 0.72 -20.47
C ILE A 82 0.32 1.51 -20.77
N MET A 83 0.23 2.07 -21.97
CA MET A 83 -0.87 2.92 -22.42
C MET A 83 -1.30 2.57 -23.84
N ALA A 84 -2.55 2.90 -24.16
CA ALA A 84 -3.15 2.70 -25.47
C ALA A 84 -4.07 3.88 -25.82
N PRO A 85 -4.44 4.07 -27.10
CA PRO A 85 -5.38 5.12 -27.48
C PRO A 85 -6.81 4.86 -26.97
N ASP A 86 -7.14 3.61 -26.64
CA ASP A 86 -8.49 3.19 -26.25
C ASP A 86 -8.48 2.01 -25.27
N THR A 87 -9.67 1.55 -24.86
CA THR A 87 -9.83 0.52 -23.81
C THR A 87 -9.38 -0.87 -24.23
N THR A 88 -8.91 -1.08 -25.47
CA THR A 88 -8.35 -2.38 -25.90
C THR A 88 -7.16 -2.82 -25.05
N LEU A 89 -6.47 -1.87 -24.39
CA LEU A 89 -5.44 -2.14 -23.39
C LEU A 89 -5.87 -3.21 -22.37
N PHE A 90 -7.11 -3.13 -21.88
CA PHE A 90 -7.60 -4.00 -20.81
C PHE A 90 -7.94 -5.42 -21.28
N TYR A 91 -7.93 -5.69 -22.59
CA TYR A 91 -8.12 -7.03 -23.16
C TYR A 91 -6.83 -7.85 -23.18
N HIS A 92 -5.68 -7.24 -22.91
CA HIS A 92 -4.40 -7.91 -22.81
C HIS A 92 -4.28 -8.67 -21.47
N GLN A 93 -4.84 -9.89 -21.41
CA GLN A 93 -4.83 -10.73 -20.20
C GLN A 93 -3.44 -10.87 -19.58
N LYS A 94 -2.38 -10.94 -20.41
CA LYS A 94 -0.98 -11.03 -19.95
C LYS A 94 -0.48 -9.85 -19.13
N LEU A 95 -1.09 -8.67 -19.33
CA LEU A 95 -0.78 -7.44 -18.61
C LEU A 95 -1.72 -7.24 -17.41
N MET A 96 -2.91 -7.85 -17.47
CA MET A 96 -3.95 -7.75 -16.44
C MET A 96 -3.76 -8.75 -15.29
N VAL A 97 -2.74 -9.60 -15.36
CA VAL A 97 -2.35 -10.51 -14.27
C VAL A 97 -0.97 -10.09 -13.76
N PRO A 98 -0.84 -9.72 -12.47
CA PRO A 98 0.45 -9.39 -11.88
C PRO A 98 1.43 -10.57 -12.04
N LYS A 99 2.70 -10.25 -12.29
CA LYS A 99 3.83 -11.20 -12.31
C LYS A 99 3.83 -12.25 -13.41
N GLN A 100 2.96 -12.15 -14.40
CA GLN A 100 2.88 -13.16 -15.44
C GLN A 100 4.11 -13.18 -16.36
N LEU A 101 4.77 -12.03 -16.54
CA LEU A 101 5.94 -11.87 -17.39
C LEU A 101 7.08 -11.26 -16.59
N ASP A 102 8.31 -11.71 -16.85
CA ASP A 102 9.51 -10.96 -16.45
C ASP A 102 9.61 -9.64 -17.22
N VAL A 103 10.46 -8.74 -16.73
CA VAL A 103 10.62 -7.38 -17.27
C VAL A 103 10.97 -7.35 -18.76
N LEU A 104 11.84 -8.23 -19.24
CA LEU A 104 12.28 -8.24 -20.64
C LEU A 104 11.19 -8.81 -21.55
N ASN A 105 10.51 -9.87 -21.12
CA ASN A 105 9.41 -10.47 -21.86
C ASN A 105 8.17 -9.56 -21.89
N MET A 106 7.91 -8.81 -20.81
CA MET A 106 6.87 -7.77 -20.81
C MET A 106 7.23 -6.63 -21.77
N ALA A 107 8.47 -6.13 -21.74
CA ALA A 107 8.94 -5.11 -22.68
C ALA A 107 8.79 -5.55 -24.15
N ARG A 108 9.19 -6.80 -24.48
CA ARG A 108 9.00 -7.38 -25.82
C ARG A 108 7.53 -7.52 -26.19
N TYR A 109 6.69 -7.95 -25.25
CA TYR A 109 5.25 -8.10 -25.47
C TYR A 109 4.60 -6.76 -25.82
N VAL A 110 4.93 -5.70 -25.08
CA VAL A 110 4.46 -4.34 -25.35
C VAL A 110 4.94 -3.85 -26.71
N LYS A 111 6.25 -3.93 -27.00
CA LYS A 111 6.82 -3.50 -28.29
C LYS A 111 6.21 -4.19 -29.50
N ASN A 112 5.90 -5.49 -29.38
CA ASN A 112 5.33 -6.28 -30.47
C ASN A 112 3.80 -6.13 -30.60
N SER A 113 3.16 -5.34 -29.74
CA SER A 113 1.71 -5.10 -29.77
C SER A 113 1.43 -3.75 -30.47
N PRO A 114 0.78 -3.71 -31.65
CA PRO A 114 0.70 -2.52 -32.51
C PRO A 114 0.04 -1.27 -31.89
N HIS A 115 -0.73 -1.43 -30.82
CA HIS A 115 -1.50 -0.34 -30.18
C HIS A 115 -1.00 0.00 -28.77
N LEU A 116 0.00 -0.73 -28.28
CA LEU A 116 0.54 -0.49 -26.94
C LEU A 116 1.80 0.36 -27.05
N VAL A 117 1.91 1.31 -26.13
CA VAL A 117 3.13 2.08 -25.90
C VAL A 117 3.48 1.93 -24.43
N GLY A 118 4.76 1.79 -24.11
CA GLY A 118 5.17 1.60 -22.74
C GLY A 118 6.45 2.33 -22.37
N SER A 119 6.63 2.50 -21.06
CA SER A 119 7.84 3.04 -20.47
C SER A 119 8.14 2.34 -19.16
N ILE A 120 9.43 2.12 -18.85
CA ILE A 120 9.82 1.62 -17.53
C ILE A 120 9.52 2.71 -16.50
N ALA A 121 8.69 2.39 -15.52
CA ALA A 121 8.29 3.32 -14.46
C ALA A 121 9.45 3.54 -13.48
N HIS A 122 9.66 4.79 -13.08
CA HIS A 122 10.60 5.25 -12.05
C HIS A 122 11.82 4.33 -11.84
N PRO A 123 12.69 4.12 -12.86
CA PRO A 123 13.60 2.97 -12.91
C PRO A 123 14.56 2.85 -11.73
N SER A 124 14.93 3.99 -11.16
CA SER A 124 15.86 4.12 -10.03
C SER A 124 15.18 4.48 -8.71
N THR A 125 13.88 4.20 -8.57
CA THR A 125 13.15 4.46 -7.31
C THR A 125 13.78 3.71 -6.13
N PHE A 126 13.42 4.12 -4.91
CA PHE A 126 13.78 3.35 -3.73
C PHE A 126 12.68 2.35 -3.43
N GLY A 127 12.96 1.06 -3.58
CA GLY A 127 12.03 0.01 -3.17
C GLY A 127 12.03 -1.19 -4.11
N ASN A 128 11.09 -2.10 -3.89
CA ASN A 128 11.01 -3.34 -4.63
C ASN A 128 10.58 -3.15 -6.10
N SER A 129 9.99 -1.99 -6.44
CA SER A 129 9.60 -1.66 -7.82
C SER A 129 10.71 -1.09 -8.68
N SER A 130 11.87 -0.78 -8.10
CA SER A 130 13.00 -0.27 -8.88
C SER A 130 13.60 -1.34 -9.77
N CYS A 131 13.59 -1.05 -11.06
CA CYS A 131 14.25 -1.85 -12.07
C CYS A 131 15.75 -1.97 -11.78
N GLU A 132 16.44 -0.85 -11.52
CA GLU A 132 17.88 -0.86 -11.25
C GLU A 132 18.25 -1.70 -10.02
N TYR A 133 17.47 -1.58 -8.94
CA TYR A 133 17.72 -2.34 -7.72
C TYR A 133 17.49 -3.85 -7.90
N GLN A 134 16.44 -4.25 -8.62
CA GLN A 134 16.06 -5.65 -8.77
C GLN A 134 16.92 -6.42 -9.77
N ILE A 135 17.20 -5.83 -10.92
CA ILE A 135 17.85 -6.53 -12.05
C ILE A 135 19.19 -5.92 -12.47
N GLY A 136 19.59 -4.81 -11.83
CA GLY A 136 20.82 -4.09 -12.16
C GLY A 136 20.68 -3.17 -13.37
N LYS A 137 21.48 -2.09 -13.37
CA LYS A 137 21.48 -1.04 -14.40
C LYS A 137 21.54 -1.56 -15.84
N ALA A 138 22.39 -2.55 -16.13
CA ALA A 138 22.56 -3.07 -17.48
C ALA A 138 21.27 -3.68 -18.05
N LYS A 139 20.57 -4.50 -17.26
CA LYS A 139 19.27 -5.08 -17.66
C LYS A 139 18.17 -4.04 -17.68
N THR A 140 18.21 -3.03 -16.81
CA THR A 140 17.28 -1.89 -16.86
C THR A 140 17.40 -1.14 -18.18
N ILE A 141 18.63 -0.83 -18.62
CA ILE A 141 18.89 -0.20 -19.91
C ILE A 141 18.40 -1.08 -21.06
N GLU A 142 18.66 -2.39 -21.00
CA GLU A 142 18.15 -3.34 -21.99
C GLU A 142 16.61 -3.29 -22.07
N ALA A 143 15.91 -3.33 -20.93
CA ALA A 143 14.46 -3.23 -20.87
C ALA A 143 13.94 -1.91 -21.45
N ILE A 144 14.58 -0.77 -21.12
CA ILE A 144 14.26 0.56 -21.67
C ILE A 144 14.42 0.57 -23.20
N ARG A 145 15.51 0.03 -23.73
CA ARG A 145 15.77 -0.03 -25.18
C ARG A 145 14.82 -0.98 -25.90
N ILE A 146 14.43 -2.08 -25.25
CA ILE A 146 13.43 -3.01 -25.80
C ILE A 146 12.08 -2.31 -25.84
N ILE A 147 11.60 -1.72 -24.75
CA ILE A 147 10.24 -1.12 -24.72
C ILE A 147 10.15 0.18 -25.52
N GLY A 148 11.27 0.90 -25.68
CA GLY A 148 11.37 2.15 -26.42
C GLY A 148 10.99 3.40 -25.62
N GLY A 149 10.83 3.28 -24.30
CA GLY A 149 10.41 4.39 -23.43
C GLY A 149 10.92 4.28 -22.00
N ALA A 150 11.12 5.43 -21.36
CA ALA A 150 11.52 5.53 -19.96
C ALA A 150 10.82 6.70 -19.27
N GLU A 151 10.44 6.49 -18.00
CA GLU A 151 10.05 7.59 -17.13
C GLU A 151 11.31 8.30 -16.61
N ILE A 152 11.59 9.47 -17.17
CA ILE A 152 12.82 10.22 -16.90
C ILE A 152 12.69 11.19 -15.72
N SER A 153 11.47 11.55 -15.35
CA SER A 153 11.17 12.46 -14.24
C SER A 153 9.90 12.01 -13.52
N ASN A 154 9.97 11.87 -12.19
CA ASN A 154 8.82 11.44 -11.40
C ASN A 154 8.73 12.20 -10.06
N ALA A 155 7.53 12.63 -9.67
CA ALA A 155 7.28 13.42 -8.47
C ALA A 155 6.80 12.62 -7.23
N TYR A 156 6.91 11.28 -7.23
CA TYR A 156 6.45 10.39 -6.15
C TYR A 156 6.99 10.79 -4.77
N ALA A 157 8.25 11.23 -4.75
CA ALA A 157 9.04 11.47 -3.55
C ALA A 157 8.63 12.72 -2.76
N LYS A 158 7.73 13.58 -3.26
CA LYS A 158 7.41 14.87 -2.63
C LYS A 158 7.05 14.79 -1.16
N GLY A 159 6.11 13.93 -0.80
CA GLY A 159 5.66 13.82 0.59
C GLY A 159 6.70 13.16 1.50
N LEU A 160 7.51 12.24 0.96
CA LEU A 160 8.61 11.64 1.70
C LEU A 160 9.76 12.64 1.92
N LYS A 161 10.06 13.46 0.91
CA LYS A 161 11.03 14.57 0.98
C LYS A 161 10.58 15.60 2.01
N TRP A 162 9.33 16.05 1.92
CA TRP A 162 8.72 16.93 2.91
C TRP A 162 8.82 16.37 4.32
N PHE A 163 8.53 15.07 4.51
CA PHE A 163 8.67 14.41 5.81
C PHE A 163 10.13 14.40 6.29
N PHE A 164 11.09 14.03 5.43
CA PHE A 164 12.51 14.01 5.80
C PHE A 164 13.06 15.39 6.14
N ASP A 165 12.61 16.42 5.43
CA ASP A 165 13.01 17.81 5.66
C ASP A 165 12.39 18.34 6.96
N THR A 166 11.09 18.08 7.17
CA THR A 166 10.34 18.52 8.37
C THR A 166 10.91 17.91 9.65
N PHE A 167 11.15 16.60 9.67
CA PHE A 167 11.65 15.88 10.85
C PHE A 167 13.18 15.86 10.95
N ARG A 168 13.89 16.54 10.05
CA ARG A 168 15.37 16.58 9.99
C ARG A 168 16.05 15.21 10.01
N VAL A 169 15.34 14.15 9.62
CA VAL A 169 15.87 12.78 9.52
C VAL A 169 16.76 12.57 8.28
N ARG A 170 17.03 13.64 7.52
CA ARG A 170 17.89 13.67 6.33
C ARG A 170 19.29 13.07 6.55
N TYR A 171 19.82 13.09 7.77
CA TYR A 171 21.14 12.56 8.10
C TYR A 171 21.16 11.05 8.30
N ILE A 172 20.01 10.43 8.55
CA ILE A 172 19.92 9.02 8.93
C ILE A 172 19.93 8.12 7.68
N PHE A 173 19.51 8.62 6.51
CA PHE A 173 19.34 7.80 5.30
C PHE A 173 19.91 8.44 4.00
N PRO A 174 21.22 8.75 3.93
CA PRO A 174 21.83 9.40 2.76
C PRO A 174 21.63 8.62 1.46
N LYS A 175 21.73 7.29 1.50
CA LYS A 175 21.48 6.42 0.34
C LYS A 175 20.05 6.53 -0.20
N LYS A 176 19.05 6.63 0.68
CA LYS A 176 17.64 6.77 0.27
C LYS A 176 17.39 8.11 -0.42
N ARG A 177 18.02 9.17 0.08
CA ARG A 177 17.94 10.50 -0.54
C ARG A 177 18.58 10.50 -1.93
N ALA A 178 19.72 9.85 -2.09
CA ALA A 178 20.37 9.70 -3.40
C ALA A 178 19.44 8.98 -4.40
N ALA A 179 18.81 7.88 -3.99
CA ALA A 179 17.83 7.16 -4.81
C ALA A 179 16.60 8.03 -5.16
N MET A 180 16.06 8.80 -4.21
CA MET A 180 14.96 9.73 -4.48
C MET A 180 15.34 10.81 -5.51
N ASN A 181 16.55 11.38 -5.40
CA ASN A 181 17.03 12.34 -6.38
C ASN A 181 17.20 11.71 -7.76
N LEU A 182 17.66 10.46 -7.81
CA LEU A 182 17.86 9.70 -9.04
C LEU A 182 16.54 9.37 -9.73
N ALA A 183 15.49 9.07 -8.96
CA ALA A 183 14.15 8.82 -9.46
C ALA A 183 13.41 10.11 -9.89
N ASN A 184 13.73 11.25 -9.26
CA ASN A 184 13.20 12.55 -9.70
C ASN A 184 13.75 12.99 -11.07
N ALA A 185 14.99 12.59 -11.39
CA ALA A 185 15.65 12.90 -12.64
C ALA A 185 16.61 11.75 -13.03
N LEU A 186 16.13 10.86 -13.89
CA LEU A 186 16.88 9.71 -14.37
C LEU A 186 18.12 10.20 -15.15
N PRO A 187 19.32 9.60 -14.96
CA PRO A 187 20.50 10.00 -15.72
C PRO A 187 20.38 9.65 -17.21
N GLU A 188 20.96 10.47 -18.08
CA GLU A 188 20.89 10.27 -19.54
C GLU A 188 21.42 8.91 -20.00
N ASP A 189 22.38 8.32 -19.28
CA ASP A 189 22.97 7.02 -19.62
C ASP A 189 22.00 5.82 -19.45
N PHE A 190 20.81 6.05 -18.88
CA PHE A 190 19.74 5.06 -18.86
C PHE A 190 18.89 5.03 -20.12
N TYR A 191 18.72 6.18 -20.80
CA TYR A 191 17.65 6.33 -21.81
C TYR A 191 18.07 7.05 -23.10
N LYS A 192 19.26 7.64 -23.18
CA LYS A 192 19.72 8.35 -24.38
C LYS A 192 20.27 7.39 -25.43
N TYR A 193 19.39 6.55 -25.96
CA TYR A 193 19.70 5.55 -26.99
C TYR A 193 18.77 5.76 -28.20
N PRO A 194 19.21 5.40 -29.43
CA PRO A 194 18.40 5.56 -30.64
C PRO A 194 17.07 4.80 -30.60
N GLU A 195 17.00 3.69 -29.84
CA GLU A 195 15.77 2.89 -29.73
C GLU A 195 14.73 3.50 -28.78
N VAL A 196 15.11 4.49 -27.98
CA VAL A 196 14.21 5.15 -27.02
C VAL A 196 13.61 6.38 -27.68
N THR A 197 12.32 6.29 -27.98
CA THR A 197 11.58 7.33 -28.71
C THR A 197 10.54 8.04 -27.84
N LEU A 198 10.45 7.67 -26.57
CA LEU A 198 9.48 8.20 -25.62
C LEU A 198 10.12 8.52 -24.27
N TYR A 199 10.03 9.78 -23.87
CA TYR A 199 10.35 10.25 -22.52
C TYR A 199 9.06 10.56 -21.78
N THR A 200 8.77 9.80 -20.73
CA THR A 200 7.61 10.04 -19.87
C THR A 200 8.02 10.74 -18.58
N GLY A 201 7.04 11.35 -17.93
CA GLY A 201 7.18 11.85 -16.58
C GLY A 201 5.84 12.15 -15.97
N GLY A 202 5.69 11.84 -14.69
CA GLY A 202 4.39 11.95 -14.04
C GLY A 202 4.45 12.29 -12.57
N SER A 203 3.27 12.48 -12.01
CA SER A 203 3.12 12.84 -10.61
C SER A 203 3.29 11.65 -9.66
N ASP A 204 2.99 10.45 -10.14
CA ASP A 204 2.74 9.25 -9.31
C ASP A 204 1.78 9.59 -8.15
N ALA A 205 0.79 10.44 -8.45
CA ALA A 205 -0.14 10.94 -7.46
C ALA A 205 -1.09 9.84 -7.02
N HIS A 206 -1.13 9.61 -5.71
CA HIS A 206 -2.02 8.67 -5.03
C HIS A 206 -3.18 9.39 -4.33
N LEU A 207 -3.15 10.74 -4.33
CA LEU A 207 -4.15 11.63 -3.78
C LEU A 207 -4.44 12.78 -4.77
N PRO A 208 -5.70 13.27 -4.85
CA PRO A 208 -6.03 14.38 -5.75
C PRO A 208 -5.19 15.65 -5.51
N ILE A 209 -4.77 15.91 -4.27
CA ILE A 209 -3.95 17.09 -3.95
C ILE A 209 -2.54 17.02 -4.57
N GLU A 210 -2.05 15.83 -4.91
CA GLU A 210 -0.70 15.63 -5.47
C GLU A 210 -0.66 15.80 -7.00
N ILE A 211 -1.83 15.81 -7.63
CA ILE A 211 -1.99 16.02 -9.08
C ILE A 211 -1.43 17.38 -9.47
N GLY A 212 -0.75 17.42 -10.62
CA GLY A 212 -0.35 18.66 -11.29
C GLY A 212 1.08 18.67 -11.80
N SER A 213 1.89 17.66 -11.47
CA SER A 213 3.23 17.51 -12.06
C SER A 213 3.18 16.70 -13.33
N GLY A 214 4.05 17.01 -14.27
CA GLY A 214 4.03 16.36 -15.57
C GLY A 214 5.08 16.90 -16.52
N MET A 215 5.13 16.31 -17.70
CA MET A 215 5.98 16.72 -18.81
C MET A 215 5.33 17.83 -19.63
N GLU A 216 6.12 18.85 -19.95
CA GLU A 216 5.74 19.86 -20.94
C GLU A 216 6.11 19.36 -22.33
N ILE A 217 5.11 19.18 -23.19
CA ILE A 217 5.31 18.71 -24.57
C ILE A 217 4.68 19.71 -25.55
N THR A 218 5.12 19.67 -26.81
CA THR A 218 4.60 20.57 -27.86
C THR A 218 3.10 20.36 -28.08
N ASP A 219 2.35 21.45 -28.19
CA ASP A 219 0.91 21.38 -28.47
C ASP A 219 0.65 20.91 -29.91
N PRO A 220 -0.26 19.93 -30.12
CA PRO A 220 -0.67 19.56 -31.46
C PRO A 220 -1.58 20.66 -32.06
N ILE A 221 -1.42 20.92 -33.36
CA ILE A 221 -2.07 22.02 -34.09
C ILE A 221 -3.60 21.99 -34.00
N ASN A 222 -4.22 20.79 -33.98
CA ASN A 222 -5.69 20.64 -34.05
C ASN A 222 -6.34 20.17 -32.73
N GLN A 223 -5.54 19.90 -31.69
CA GLN A 223 -5.99 19.37 -30.38
C GLN A 223 -7.08 18.26 -30.47
N THR A 224 -7.08 17.45 -31.52
CA THR A 224 -7.94 16.26 -31.59
C THR A 224 -7.34 15.17 -30.71
N GLU A 225 -8.16 14.26 -30.21
CA GLU A 225 -7.70 13.14 -29.37
C GLU A 225 -6.59 12.32 -30.05
N ALA A 226 -6.73 12.03 -31.35
CA ALA A 226 -5.71 11.34 -32.13
C ALA A 226 -4.40 12.13 -32.27
N ALA A 227 -4.48 13.46 -32.47
CA ALA A 227 -3.28 14.31 -32.56
C ALA A 227 -2.58 14.46 -31.20
N VAL A 228 -3.34 14.55 -30.12
CA VAL A 228 -2.82 14.52 -28.75
C VAL A 228 -2.14 13.17 -28.49
N TRP A 229 -2.78 12.05 -28.81
CA TRP A 229 -2.19 10.71 -28.67
C TRP A 229 -0.87 10.55 -29.44
N GLN A 230 -0.79 11.03 -30.68
CA GLN A 230 0.46 11.01 -31.44
C GLN A 230 1.57 11.84 -30.78
N ALA A 231 1.25 13.04 -30.28
CA ALA A 231 2.21 13.88 -29.55
C ALA A 231 2.68 13.21 -28.26
N LEU A 232 1.78 12.50 -27.56
CA LEU A 232 2.07 11.82 -26.31
C LEU A 232 3.05 10.65 -26.47
N THR A 233 2.99 9.95 -27.60
CA THR A 233 3.72 8.68 -27.82
C THR A 233 5.09 8.85 -28.48
N HIS A 234 5.41 10.06 -28.95
CA HIS A 234 6.67 10.38 -29.64
C HIS A 234 7.41 11.57 -29.00
N THR A 235 7.09 11.92 -27.76
CA THR A 235 7.74 13.04 -27.08
C THR A 235 9.14 12.65 -26.61
N MET A 236 10.09 13.57 -26.84
CA MET A 236 11.45 13.51 -26.30
C MET A 236 11.74 14.76 -25.44
N SER A 237 10.69 15.41 -24.95
CA SER A 237 10.83 16.55 -24.05
C SER A 237 11.55 16.13 -22.77
N LYS A 238 12.36 17.05 -22.23
CA LYS A 238 12.99 16.93 -20.91
C LYS A 238 12.45 17.95 -19.91
N GLN A 239 11.51 18.78 -20.34
CA GLN A 239 10.92 19.81 -19.50
C GLN A 239 9.87 19.15 -18.61
N PHE A 240 10.21 18.99 -17.33
CA PHE A 240 9.30 18.49 -16.31
C PHE A 240 8.89 19.65 -15.40
N LYS A 241 7.59 19.86 -15.28
CA LYS A 241 7.03 20.84 -14.35
C LYS A 241 6.62 20.13 -13.07
N GLU A 242 7.35 20.43 -11.99
CA GLU A 242 7.01 19.95 -10.66
C GLU A 242 6.13 20.98 -9.95
N THR A 243 4.91 20.60 -9.56
CA THR A 243 4.00 21.47 -8.81
C THR A 243 4.30 21.42 -7.32
N GLU A 244 4.39 22.57 -6.66
CA GLU A 244 4.49 22.61 -5.20
C GLU A 244 3.17 22.16 -4.57
N VAL A 245 3.25 21.20 -3.64
CA VAL A 245 2.10 20.72 -2.88
C VAL A 245 2.30 21.12 -1.43
N ASP A 246 1.42 21.97 -0.91
CA ASP A 246 1.37 22.26 0.53
C ASP A 246 0.73 21.07 1.26
N ILE A 247 1.59 20.11 1.64
CA ILE A 247 1.18 18.91 2.36
C ILE A 247 1.04 19.26 3.84
N LYS A 248 -0.19 19.38 4.30
CA LYS A 248 -0.50 19.44 5.74
C LYS A 248 0.07 18.22 6.45
N LEU A 249 0.55 18.38 7.69
CA LEU A 249 1.20 17.31 8.47
C LEU A 249 0.42 15.98 8.50
N TRP A 250 -0.90 16.05 8.68
CA TRP A 250 -1.75 14.86 8.69
C TRP A 250 -1.83 14.14 7.33
N LEU A 251 -1.74 14.87 6.21
CA LEU A 251 -1.66 14.29 4.87
C LEU A 251 -0.31 13.60 4.65
N GLY A 252 0.78 14.15 5.22
CA GLY A 252 2.09 13.49 5.22
C GLY A 252 2.05 12.13 5.90
N PHE A 253 1.44 12.04 7.09
CA PHE A 253 1.22 10.75 7.76
C PHE A 253 0.32 9.82 6.97
N TYR A 254 -0.77 10.33 6.40
CA TYR A 254 -1.66 9.55 5.56
C TYR A 254 -0.94 8.98 4.33
N LYS A 255 -0.06 9.76 3.69
CA LYS A 255 0.76 9.28 2.56
C LYS A 255 1.74 8.19 2.98
N ILE A 256 2.45 8.37 4.10
CA ILE A 256 3.33 7.31 4.62
C ILE A 256 2.53 6.04 4.87
N TYR A 257 1.35 6.18 5.47
CA TYR A 257 0.43 5.06 5.67
C TYR A 257 0.03 4.40 4.34
N THR A 258 -0.36 5.15 3.30
CA THR A 258 -0.75 4.57 2.01
C THR A 258 0.41 3.88 1.30
N VAL A 259 1.61 4.47 1.33
CA VAL A 259 2.83 3.88 0.73
C VAL A 259 3.23 2.59 1.46
N VAL A 260 3.23 2.59 2.80
CA VAL A 260 3.52 1.38 3.59
C VAL A 260 2.45 0.33 3.32
N ARG A 261 1.17 0.71 3.37
CA ARG A 261 0.03 -0.16 3.06
C ARG A 261 0.18 -0.80 1.69
N GLU A 262 0.52 -0.03 0.67
CA GLU A 262 0.70 -0.54 -0.68
C GLU A 262 1.94 -1.41 -0.81
N SER A 263 3.08 -1.02 -0.22
CA SER A 263 4.28 -1.85 -0.18
C SER A 263 4.01 -3.20 0.47
N LEU A 264 3.18 -3.22 1.52
CA LEU A 264 2.70 -4.45 2.13
C LEU A 264 1.82 -5.23 1.15
N VAL A 265 0.76 -4.64 0.59
CA VAL A 265 -0.12 -5.32 -0.38
C VAL A 265 0.68 -5.88 -1.55
N LYS A 266 1.62 -5.12 -2.11
CA LYS A 266 2.60 -5.59 -3.11
C LYS A 266 3.37 -6.77 -2.53
N ALA A 267 4.05 -6.67 -1.39
CA ALA A 267 4.78 -7.79 -0.79
C ALA A 267 3.92 -9.03 -0.44
N PHE A 268 2.61 -8.85 -0.21
CA PHE A 268 1.64 -9.92 -0.03
C PHE A 268 1.29 -10.60 -1.37
N ARG A 269 0.91 -9.82 -2.38
CA ARG A 269 0.49 -10.33 -3.70
C ARG A 269 1.66 -10.76 -4.60
N LEU A 270 2.84 -10.16 -4.41
CA LEU A 270 4.04 -10.41 -5.20
C LEU A 270 4.58 -11.85 -5.00
N TYR A 271 4.20 -12.59 -3.96
CA TYR A 271 4.79 -13.91 -3.75
C TYR A 271 4.07 -15.05 -4.50
N GLU A 272 2.88 -14.81 -5.05
CA GLU A 272 1.95 -15.93 -5.28
C GLU A 272 1.59 -16.22 -6.74
N GLY A 273 1.84 -15.32 -7.71
CA GLY A 273 1.56 -15.59 -9.15
C GLY A 273 0.12 -16.03 -9.47
N ARG A 274 -0.78 -16.01 -8.47
CA ARG A 274 -2.16 -16.47 -8.51
C ARG A 274 -2.99 -15.37 -7.87
N VAL A 275 -3.89 -14.81 -8.67
CA VAL A 275 -4.93 -13.91 -8.17
C VAL A 275 -5.87 -14.75 -7.32
N TYR A 276 -5.75 -14.67 -6.00
CA TYR A 276 -6.70 -15.33 -5.10
C TYR A 276 -8.09 -14.71 -5.31
N GLN A 277 -9.02 -15.49 -5.86
CA GLN A 277 -10.41 -15.08 -6.06
C GLN A 277 -11.33 -15.40 -4.87
N ASN A 278 -10.81 -15.91 -3.75
CA ASN A 278 -11.60 -16.25 -2.58
C ASN A 278 -11.24 -15.38 -1.37
N ASP A 279 -12.16 -14.47 -1.03
CA ASP A 279 -12.11 -13.52 0.10
C ASP A 279 -11.88 -14.19 1.48
N ASP A 280 -12.13 -15.50 1.61
CA ASP A 280 -12.02 -16.24 2.87
C ASP A 280 -10.58 -16.66 3.25
N GLN A 281 -9.61 -16.56 2.35
CA GLN A 281 -8.21 -16.94 2.62
C GLN A 281 -7.36 -15.85 3.29
N PHE A 282 -7.93 -14.67 3.58
CA PHE A 282 -7.24 -13.64 4.37
C PHE A 282 -6.88 -14.10 5.80
N THR A 283 -7.37 -15.27 6.21
CA THR A 283 -6.94 -15.97 7.43
C THR A 283 -5.48 -16.47 7.40
N ASN A 284 -4.68 -16.15 6.39
CA ASN A 284 -3.26 -16.54 6.29
C ASN A 284 -2.30 -15.92 7.33
N TYR A 285 -2.77 -15.23 8.36
CA TYR A 285 -1.98 -14.99 9.58
C TYR A 285 -2.34 -15.97 10.71
N TYR A 286 -3.49 -16.64 10.66
CA TYR A 286 -3.91 -17.69 11.59
C TYR A 286 -3.29 -19.04 11.20
N SER A 287 -3.00 -19.86 12.20
CA SER A 287 -2.68 -21.27 11.96
C SER A 287 -3.90 -22.01 11.42
N GLU A 288 -3.70 -23.12 10.70
CA GLU A 288 -4.79 -23.93 10.14
C GLU A 288 -5.82 -24.34 11.21
N ALA A 289 -5.36 -24.71 12.41
CA ALA A 289 -6.24 -25.05 13.52
C ALA A 289 -7.06 -23.85 14.04
N GLU A 290 -6.50 -22.63 13.97
CA GLU A 290 -7.22 -21.41 14.38
C GLU A 290 -8.28 -20.99 13.36
N LYS A 291 -8.08 -21.27 12.05
CA LYS A 291 -8.95 -20.75 10.98
C LYS A 291 -10.42 -21.10 11.21
N GLU A 292 -10.72 -22.38 11.45
CA GLU A 292 -12.10 -22.84 11.64
C GLU A 292 -12.74 -22.23 12.89
N THR A 293 -12.04 -22.29 14.04
CA THR A 293 -12.52 -21.72 15.30
C THR A 293 -12.74 -20.21 15.20
N VAL A 294 -11.86 -19.49 14.51
CA VAL A 294 -11.97 -18.04 14.30
C VAL A 294 -13.15 -17.70 13.40
N LEU A 295 -13.37 -18.46 12.32
CA LEU A 295 -14.52 -18.28 11.43
C LEU A 295 -15.83 -18.52 12.17
N GLU A 296 -15.91 -19.55 13.01
CA GLU A 296 -17.09 -19.80 13.84
C GLU A 296 -17.31 -18.68 14.86
N PHE A 297 -16.25 -18.26 15.55
CA PHE A 297 -16.32 -17.14 16.50
C PHE A 297 -16.75 -15.85 15.82
N HIS A 298 -16.28 -15.58 14.60
CA HIS A 298 -16.69 -14.43 13.80
C HIS A 298 -18.19 -14.45 13.51
N LYS A 299 -18.73 -15.58 13.05
CA LYS A 299 -20.17 -15.75 12.77
C LYS A 299 -21.01 -15.51 14.03
N ARG A 300 -20.62 -16.11 15.16
CA ARG A 300 -21.30 -15.91 16.45
C ARG A 300 -21.25 -14.46 16.90
N ARG A 301 -20.09 -13.82 16.81
CA ARG A 301 -19.90 -12.42 17.18
C ARG A 301 -20.72 -11.47 16.31
N GLU A 302 -20.78 -11.69 15.00
CA GLU A 302 -21.62 -10.90 14.09
C GLU A 302 -23.09 -11.02 14.41
N PHE A 303 -23.55 -12.24 14.70
CA PHE A 303 -24.93 -12.47 15.11
C PHE A 303 -25.28 -11.67 16.38
N ILE A 304 -24.43 -11.75 17.41
CA ILE A 304 -24.60 -11.01 18.66
C ILE A 304 -24.56 -9.50 18.44
N LEU A 305 -23.64 -9.01 17.62
CA LEU A 305 -23.46 -7.58 17.37
C LEU A 305 -24.45 -7.00 16.36
N ARG A 306 -25.28 -7.81 15.69
CA ARG A 306 -26.13 -7.36 14.58
C ARG A 306 -26.98 -6.12 14.87
N PRO A 307 -27.63 -5.97 16.05
CA PRO A 307 -28.39 -4.74 16.35
C PRO A 307 -27.52 -3.49 16.36
N LEU A 308 -26.32 -3.59 16.93
CA LEU A 308 -25.34 -2.51 16.94
C LEU A 308 -24.81 -2.22 15.54
N LEU A 309 -24.51 -3.24 14.74
CA LEU A 309 -24.02 -3.08 13.37
C LEU A 309 -25.06 -2.41 12.46
N ASN A 310 -26.36 -2.72 12.65
CA ASN A 310 -27.47 -2.02 12.02
C ASN A 310 -27.50 -0.53 12.40
N PHE A 311 -27.44 -0.24 13.70
CA PHE A 311 -27.40 1.13 14.20
C PHE A 311 -26.22 1.92 13.61
N LEU A 312 -25.01 1.35 13.64
CA LEU A 312 -23.81 1.99 13.11
C LEU A 312 -23.93 2.24 11.60
N THR A 313 -24.45 1.28 10.85
CA THR A 313 -24.67 1.41 9.40
C THR A 313 -25.72 2.49 9.09
N TYR A 314 -26.82 2.55 9.86
CA TYR A 314 -27.84 3.59 9.73
C TYR A 314 -27.25 5.00 9.90
N PHE A 315 -26.32 5.19 10.83
CA PHE A 315 -25.61 6.47 11.04
C PHE A 315 -24.38 6.66 10.13
N ASN A 316 -24.22 5.85 9.07
CA ASN A 316 -23.10 5.93 8.13
C ASN A 316 -21.72 5.83 8.82
N PHE A 317 -21.61 5.09 9.92
CA PHE A 317 -20.30 4.71 10.45
C PHE A 317 -19.66 3.68 9.52
N THR A 318 -18.40 3.92 9.19
CA THR A 318 -17.61 3.01 8.36
C THR A 318 -16.47 2.41 9.19
N PRO A 319 -15.95 1.23 8.84
CA PRO A 319 -14.77 0.65 9.48
C PRO A 319 -13.59 1.62 9.50
N TYR A 320 -13.43 2.44 8.45
CA TYR A 320 -12.41 3.47 8.36
C TYR A 320 -12.52 4.53 9.47
N LYS A 321 -13.74 5.03 9.75
CA LYS A 321 -13.96 5.98 10.86
C LYS A 321 -13.59 5.35 12.20
N PHE A 322 -13.95 4.09 12.43
CA PHE A 322 -13.56 3.37 13.64
C PHE A 322 -12.04 3.17 13.76
N ASN A 323 -11.35 2.88 12.66
CA ASN A 323 -9.89 2.83 12.64
C ASN A 323 -9.27 4.17 13.04
N ILE A 324 -9.76 5.30 12.49
CA ILE A 324 -9.28 6.64 12.89
C ILE A 324 -9.51 6.88 14.38
N ILE A 325 -10.73 6.64 14.88
CA ILE A 325 -11.07 6.83 16.30
C ILE A 325 -10.16 5.97 17.18
N SER A 326 -9.92 4.73 16.77
CA SER A 326 -9.01 3.80 17.46
C SER A 326 -7.56 4.34 17.48
N ILE A 327 -7.05 4.84 16.35
CA ILE A 327 -5.70 5.42 16.26
C ILE A 327 -5.56 6.65 17.17
N ILE A 328 -6.54 7.55 17.14
CA ILE A 328 -6.55 8.73 18.00
C ILE A 328 -6.63 8.29 19.46
N GLY A 329 -7.53 7.37 19.79
CA GLY A 329 -7.70 6.84 21.14
C GLY A 329 -6.42 6.23 21.71
N ILE A 330 -5.71 5.42 20.91
CA ILE A 330 -4.48 4.77 21.36
C ILE A 330 -3.31 5.76 21.51
N ILE A 331 -3.16 6.73 20.59
CA ILE A 331 -2.11 7.76 20.69
C ILE A 331 -2.35 8.65 21.91
N THR A 332 -3.59 9.15 22.06
CA THR A 332 -3.95 9.99 23.21
C THR A 332 -3.84 9.22 24.53
N SER A 333 -4.20 7.93 24.54
CA SER A 333 -4.02 7.07 25.72
C SER A 333 -2.55 7.04 26.16
N VAL A 334 -1.62 6.79 25.23
CA VAL A 334 -0.18 6.78 25.53
C VAL A 334 0.30 8.16 25.99
N ALA A 335 -0.11 9.23 25.30
CA ALA A 335 0.33 10.59 25.62
C ALA A 335 -0.15 11.08 27.00
N CYS A 336 -1.33 10.63 27.45
CA CYS A 336 -1.92 11.06 28.71
C CYS A 336 -1.57 10.17 29.91
N VAL A 337 -0.78 9.09 29.73
CA VAL A 337 -0.56 8.07 30.78
C VAL A 337 0.05 8.64 32.06
N GLU A 338 1.02 9.55 31.92
CA GLU A 338 1.76 10.13 33.05
C GLU A 338 0.91 11.17 33.81
N LEU A 339 0.20 12.02 33.08
CA LEU A 339 -0.57 13.13 33.66
C LEU A 339 -1.97 12.69 34.14
N TYR A 340 -2.60 11.77 33.42
CA TYR A 340 -4.00 11.37 33.62
C TYR A 340 -4.18 9.85 33.45
N PRO A 341 -3.65 9.02 34.35
CA PRO A 341 -3.63 7.55 34.18
C PRO A 341 -5.04 6.94 34.03
N LYS A 342 -6.05 7.45 34.76
CA LYS A 342 -7.45 7.01 34.62
C LYS A 342 -8.02 7.31 33.23
N LEU A 343 -7.75 8.50 32.70
CA LEU A 343 -8.18 8.89 31.34
C LEU A 343 -7.45 8.06 30.29
N SER A 344 -6.15 7.81 30.47
CA SER A 344 -5.36 6.96 29.58
C SER A 344 -5.97 5.56 29.46
N VAL A 345 -6.33 4.94 30.59
CA VAL A 345 -7.00 3.63 30.62
C VAL A 345 -8.36 3.67 29.94
N PHE A 346 -9.18 4.70 30.20
CA PHE A 346 -10.48 4.86 29.56
C PHE A 346 -10.36 4.97 28.03
N LEU A 347 -9.42 5.78 27.53
CA LEU A 347 -9.15 5.91 26.10
C LEU A 347 -8.63 4.60 25.48
N PHE A 348 -7.84 3.82 26.23
CA PHE A 348 -7.40 2.49 25.81
C PHE A 348 -8.59 1.52 25.68
N VAL A 349 -9.55 1.55 26.62
CA VAL A 349 -10.78 0.75 26.54
C VAL A 349 -11.62 1.16 25.33
N ILE A 350 -11.75 2.46 25.05
CA ILE A 350 -12.41 2.96 23.84
C ILE A 350 -11.73 2.37 22.59
N TYR A 351 -10.40 2.43 22.52
CA TYR A 351 -9.63 1.82 21.43
C TYR A 351 -9.96 0.34 21.25
N LEU A 352 -9.99 -0.46 22.33
CA LEU A 352 -10.29 -1.89 22.25
C LEU A 352 -11.68 -2.14 21.69
N ILE A 353 -12.68 -1.38 22.15
CA ILE A 353 -14.06 -1.46 21.66
C ILE A 353 -14.11 -1.10 20.18
N THR A 354 -13.60 0.07 19.78
CA THR A 354 -13.65 0.54 18.40
C THR A 354 -12.87 -0.36 17.43
N ALA A 355 -11.70 -0.85 17.84
CA ALA A 355 -10.91 -1.78 17.05
C ALA A 355 -11.60 -3.15 16.91
N SER A 356 -12.31 -3.61 17.95
CA SER A 356 -13.05 -4.87 17.91
C SER A 356 -14.28 -4.84 16.99
N LEU A 357 -14.90 -3.66 16.80
CA LEU A 357 -16.08 -3.45 15.95
C LEU A 357 -15.74 -3.27 14.47
N THR A 358 -14.51 -2.88 14.16
CA THR A 358 -14.09 -2.55 12.79
C THR A 358 -14.31 -3.71 11.82
N GLU A 359 -13.91 -4.92 12.21
CA GLU A 359 -14.01 -6.10 11.34
C GLU A 359 -15.44 -6.63 11.18
N PRO A 360 -16.24 -6.83 12.26
CA PRO A 360 -17.65 -7.17 12.11
C PRO A 360 -18.41 -6.18 11.24
N LEU A 361 -18.15 -4.88 11.41
CA LEU A 361 -18.78 -3.84 10.60
C LEU A 361 -18.37 -3.93 9.13
N ALA A 362 -17.09 -4.19 8.85
CA ALA A 362 -16.61 -4.33 7.48
C ALA A 362 -17.30 -5.49 6.75
N ARG A 363 -17.41 -6.66 7.38
CA ARG A 363 -18.13 -7.80 6.81
C ARG A 363 -19.62 -7.54 6.68
N TYR A 364 -20.23 -6.95 7.71
CA TYR A 364 -21.65 -6.59 7.69
C TYR A 364 -22.02 -5.65 6.53
N GLN A 365 -21.13 -4.72 6.21
CA GLN A 365 -21.30 -3.75 5.12
C GLN A 365 -20.78 -4.27 3.76
N ASN A 366 -20.30 -5.52 3.68
CA ASN A 366 -19.62 -6.08 2.49
C ASN A 366 -18.47 -5.20 1.99
N THR A 367 -17.71 -4.62 2.91
CA THR A 367 -16.52 -3.79 2.66
C THR A 367 -15.23 -4.43 3.20
N ALA A 368 -15.30 -5.70 3.60
CA ALA A 368 -14.11 -6.46 3.96
C ALA A 368 -13.18 -6.55 2.75
N SER A 369 -11.89 -6.32 2.98
CA SER A 369 -10.87 -6.36 1.94
C SER A 369 -9.52 -6.72 2.55
N GLU A 370 -8.59 -7.17 1.72
CA GLU A 370 -7.21 -7.43 2.13
C GLU A 370 -6.57 -6.18 2.77
N GLU A 371 -6.86 -5.02 2.19
CA GLU A 371 -6.38 -3.73 2.69
C GLU A 371 -6.86 -3.45 4.11
N ALA A 372 -8.16 -3.62 4.36
CA ALA A 372 -8.75 -3.42 5.68
C ALA A 372 -8.12 -4.35 6.73
N ALA A 373 -7.67 -5.52 6.30
CA ALA A 373 -7.20 -6.53 7.20
C ALA A 373 -5.66 -6.46 7.45
N VAL A 374 -4.88 -5.90 6.50
CA VAL A 374 -3.53 -5.36 6.78
C VAL A 374 -3.62 -4.20 7.78
N THR A 375 -4.57 -3.29 7.59
CA THR A 375 -4.81 -2.17 8.51
C THR A 375 -5.08 -2.69 9.93
N LYS A 376 -5.89 -3.74 10.04
CA LYS A 376 -6.21 -4.41 11.31
C LYS A 376 -4.97 -5.01 11.99
N ILE A 377 -4.07 -5.65 11.23
CA ILE A 377 -2.80 -6.14 11.76
C ILE A 377 -1.98 -4.99 12.35
N MET A 378 -1.85 -3.88 11.61
CA MET A 378 -1.15 -2.69 12.08
C MET A 378 -1.79 -2.12 13.34
N MET A 379 -3.12 -2.04 13.39
CA MET A 379 -3.87 -1.59 14.56
C MET A 379 -3.62 -2.47 15.79
N TYR A 380 -3.48 -3.78 15.61
CA TYR A 380 -3.14 -4.70 16.70
C TYR A 380 -1.72 -4.53 17.21
N ILE A 381 -0.75 -4.34 16.31
CA ILE A 381 0.64 -4.07 16.71
C ILE A 381 0.69 -2.74 17.48
N LEU A 382 0.01 -1.70 17.01
CA LEU A 382 -0.07 -0.41 17.69
C LEU A 382 -0.71 -0.53 19.07
N GLY A 383 -1.86 -1.20 19.19
CA GLY A 383 -2.53 -1.41 20.47
C GLY A 383 -1.70 -2.19 21.47
N LEU A 384 -1.04 -3.26 21.02
CA LEU A 384 -0.16 -4.04 21.88
C LEU A 384 1.07 -3.22 22.32
N SER A 385 1.67 -2.48 21.39
CA SER A 385 2.82 -1.61 21.68
C SER A 385 2.45 -0.55 22.72
N ALA A 386 1.32 0.13 22.53
CA ALA A 386 0.81 1.11 23.47
C ALA A 386 0.53 0.49 24.85
N ALA A 387 -0.12 -0.68 24.91
CA ALA A 387 -0.40 -1.35 26.17
C ALA A 387 0.88 -1.70 26.95
N VAL A 388 1.89 -2.21 26.24
CA VAL A 388 3.18 -2.55 26.85
C VAL A 388 3.94 -1.29 27.28
N LEU A 389 3.96 -0.24 26.46
CA LEU A 389 4.62 1.04 26.80
C LEU A 389 3.94 1.72 27.99
N VAL A 390 2.61 1.73 28.05
CA VAL A 390 1.84 2.19 29.22
C VAL A 390 2.18 1.35 30.45
N GLY A 391 2.23 0.02 30.32
CA GLY A 391 2.63 -0.87 31.40
C GLY A 391 4.06 -0.63 31.87
N ILE A 392 5.00 -0.29 30.98
CA ILE A 392 6.37 0.10 31.36
C ILE A 392 6.36 1.44 32.10
N ALA A 393 5.68 2.45 31.55
CA ALA A 393 5.62 3.79 32.13
C ALA A 393 5.01 3.78 33.55
N LEU A 394 3.99 2.94 33.78
CA LEU A 394 3.35 2.76 35.08
C LEU A 394 4.05 1.72 35.97
N SER A 395 5.25 1.24 35.57
CA SER A 395 6.03 0.22 36.29
C SER A 395 5.30 -1.11 36.52
N TRP A 396 4.27 -1.41 35.72
CA TRP A 396 3.58 -2.71 35.72
C TRP A 396 4.37 -3.80 35.01
N ILE A 397 5.22 -3.41 34.05
CA ILE A 397 6.05 -4.29 33.24
C ILE A 397 7.49 -3.79 33.31
N GLN A 398 8.45 -4.68 33.55
CA GLN A 398 9.85 -4.32 33.48
C GLN A 398 10.28 -3.99 32.04
N PRO A 399 11.04 -2.90 31.79
CA PRO A 399 11.35 -2.42 30.44
C PRO A 399 11.95 -3.48 29.51
N VAL A 400 12.92 -4.27 30.00
CA VAL A 400 13.61 -5.30 29.20
C VAL A 400 12.63 -6.37 28.70
N TRP A 401 11.73 -6.83 29.57
CA TRP A 401 10.76 -7.86 29.23
C TRP A 401 9.68 -7.33 28.30
N GLY A 402 9.18 -6.11 28.55
CA GLY A 402 8.21 -5.47 27.66
C GLY A 402 8.77 -5.24 26.25
N ALA A 403 9.98 -4.72 26.13
CA ALA A 403 10.64 -4.52 24.83
C ALA A 403 10.88 -5.84 24.10
N SER A 404 11.41 -6.86 24.80
CA SER A 404 11.66 -8.19 24.22
C SER A 404 10.38 -8.86 23.75
N TYR A 405 9.31 -8.76 24.53
CA TYR A 405 7.99 -9.26 24.18
C TYR A 405 7.46 -8.63 22.88
N LEU A 406 7.54 -7.29 22.73
CA LEU A 406 7.08 -6.61 21.52
C LEU A 406 7.85 -7.04 20.27
N VAL A 407 9.18 -7.10 20.35
CA VAL A 407 10.02 -7.53 19.22
C VAL A 407 9.67 -8.96 18.81
N LEU A 408 9.64 -9.89 19.76
CA LEU A 408 9.34 -11.29 19.48
C LEU A 408 7.90 -11.50 19.00
N TYR A 409 6.93 -10.75 19.51
CA TYR A 409 5.54 -10.82 19.04
C TYR A 409 5.43 -10.38 17.57
N ILE A 410 6.08 -9.27 17.21
CA ILE A 410 6.11 -8.79 15.82
C ILE A 410 6.79 -9.82 14.92
N MET A 411 7.93 -10.38 15.34
CA MET A 411 8.63 -11.44 14.60
C MET A 411 7.77 -12.69 14.41
N MET A 412 7.13 -13.19 15.47
CA MET A 412 6.23 -14.34 15.40
C MET A 412 5.10 -14.10 14.40
N LEU A 413 4.49 -12.91 14.41
CA LEU A 413 3.42 -12.56 13.48
C LEU A 413 3.91 -12.58 12.02
N TRP A 414 5.07 -11.95 11.77
CA TRP A 414 5.70 -11.96 10.44
C TRP A 414 6.02 -13.36 9.96
N LEU A 415 6.61 -14.20 10.82
CA LEU A 415 6.97 -15.57 10.46
C LEU A 415 5.75 -16.45 10.23
N THR A 416 4.68 -16.27 11.00
CA THR A 416 3.42 -17.00 10.77
C THR A 416 2.87 -16.66 9.40
N ILE A 417 2.85 -15.37 9.05
CA ILE A 417 2.46 -14.91 7.71
C ILE A 417 3.35 -15.52 6.63
N SER A 418 4.68 -15.44 6.77
CA SER A 418 5.62 -15.97 5.78
C SER A 418 5.50 -17.48 5.60
N LEU A 419 5.34 -18.24 6.68
CA LEU A 419 5.19 -19.69 6.64
C LEU A 419 3.86 -20.12 6.01
N ASN A 420 2.77 -19.42 6.32
CA ASN A 420 1.48 -19.67 5.69
C ASN A 420 1.54 -19.40 4.18
N LYS A 421 2.22 -18.31 3.77
CA LYS A 421 2.42 -17.97 2.35
C LYS A 421 3.16 -19.06 1.56
N ILE A 422 4.20 -19.66 2.12
CA ILE A 422 4.96 -20.72 1.45
C ILE A 422 4.32 -22.11 1.59
N GLY A 423 3.06 -22.20 2.02
CA GLY A 423 2.33 -23.47 2.19
C GLY A 423 2.89 -24.35 3.31
N GLN A 424 3.59 -23.76 4.28
CA GLN A 424 4.19 -24.47 5.43
C GLN A 424 3.61 -23.96 6.77
N PRO A 425 2.28 -23.92 6.95
CA PRO A 425 1.67 -23.33 8.12
C PRO A 425 2.12 -24.02 9.41
N ILE A 426 2.28 -23.23 10.47
CA ILE A 426 2.43 -23.78 11.82
C ILE A 426 1.06 -24.23 12.31
N ARG A 427 0.99 -25.42 12.90
CA ARG A 427 -0.28 -26.03 13.32
C ARG A 427 -0.94 -25.27 14.48
N LEU A 428 -0.14 -24.76 15.43
CA LEU A 428 -0.63 -24.07 16.61
C LEU A 428 0.26 -22.89 16.96
N VAL A 429 -0.33 -21.70 17.07
CA VAL A 429 0.31 -20.48 17.57
C VAL A 429 -0.62 -19.83 18.57
N ILE A 430 -0.19 -19.69 19.82
CA ILE A 430 -0.99 -19.04 20.87
C ILE A 430 -0.69 -17.55 20.84
N ARG A 431 -1.68 -16.76 20.45
CA ARG A 431 -1.55 -15.31 20.39
C ARG A 431 -1.83 -14.68 21.74
N THR A 432 -0.76 -14.34 22.44
CA THR A 432 -0.80 -13.86 23.82
C THR A 432 -1.35 -12.44 23.98
N LYS A 433 -1.55 -11.67 22.91
CA LYS A 433 -2.03 -10.27 22.98
C LYS A 433 -3.34 -10.12 23.76
N SER A 434 -4.31 -11.00 23.55
CA SER A 434 -5.61 -10.93 24.20
C SER A 434 -5.47 -11.23 25.69
N LEU A 435 -4.56 -12.14 26.05
CA LEU A 435 -4.25 -12.47 27.44
C LEU A 435 -3.59 -11.28 28.16
N VAL A 436 -2.71 -10.54 27.47
CA VAL A 436 -2.13 -9.29 28.03
C VAL A 436 -3.22 -8.25 28.28
N PHE A 437 -4.15 -8.05 27.35
CA PHE A 437 -5.26 -7.11 27.56
C PHE A 437 -6.20 -7.54 28.69
N ILE A 438 -6.50 -8.84 28.78
CA ILE A 438 -7.30 -9.40 29.90
C ILE A 438 -6.57 -9.20 31.23
N ALA A 439 -5.25 -9.42 31.28
CA ALA A 439 -4.46 -9.21 32.50
C ALA A 439 -4.41 -7.74 32.93
N ILE A 440 -4.30 -6.80 31.98
CA ILE A 440 -4.39 -5.36 32.26
C ILE A 440 -5.78 -5.03 32.80
N PHE A 441 -6.84 -5.52 32.17
CA PHE A 441 -8.20 -5.30 32.64
C PHE A 441 -8.44 -5.88 34.03
N PHE A 442 -7.95 -7.09 34.30
CA PHE A 442 -8.04 -7.73 35.61
C PHE A 442 -7.28 -6.95 36.68
N TYR A 443 -6.07 -6.48 36.37
CA TYR A 443 -5.30 -5.62 37.26
C TYR A 443 -6.09 -4.35 37.64
N LEU A 444 -6.71 -3.69 36.67
CA LEU A 444 -7.52 -2.49 36.90
C LEU A 444 -8.74 -2.72 37.80
N LEU A 445 -9.24 -3.96 37.89
CA LEU A 445 -10.39 -4.30 38.72
C LEU A 445 -10.00 -4.83 40.10
N SER A 446 -8.82 -5.41 40.25
CA SER A 446 -8.43 -6.15 41.45
C SER A 446 -7.19 -5.61 42.16
N ASP A 447 -6.44 -4.70 41.52
CA ASP A 447 -5.11 -4.23 41.92
C ASP A 447 -4.04 -5.34 42.06
N ILE A 448 -4.33 -6.57 41.59
CA ILE A 448 -3.38 -7.69 41.61
C ILE A 448 -2.55 -7.69 40.33
N ASN A 449 -1.28 -7.24 40.42
CA ASN A 449 -0.40 -7.16 39.25
C ASN A 449 0.24 -8.51 38.89
N ILE A 450 -0.41 -9.27 38.00
CA ILE A 450 0.16 -10.47 37.35
C ILE A 450 0.76 -10.18 35.96
N ILE A 451 0.71 -8.93 35.50
CA ILE A 451 1.02 -8.55 34.12
C ILE A 451 2.49 -8.84 33.81
N ASN A 452 3.40 -8.45 34.71
CA ASN A 452 4.83 -8.64 34.52
C ASN A 452 5.19 -10.13 34.36
N GLN A 453 4.66 -11.00 35.23
CA GLN A 453 4.91 -12.44 35.21
C GLN A 453 4.37 -13.08 33.93
N LEU A 454 3.19 -12.66 33.47
CA LEU A 454 2.63 -13.10 32.20
C LEU A 454 3.49 -12.64 31.01
N VAL A 455 3.93 -11.37 30.98
CA VAL A 455 4.80 -10.86 29.91
C VAL A 455 6.13 -11.61 29.86
N ILE A 456 6.76 -11.92 31.00
CA ILE A 456 7.97 -12.74 31.04
C ILE A 456 7.70 -14.13 30.44
N THR A 457 6.64 -14.79 30.90
CA THR A 457 6.26 -16.13 30.42
C THR A 457 5.98 -16.13 28.92
N PHE A 458 5.24 -15.14 28.43
CA PHE A 458 4.95 -14.98 27.01
C PHE A 458 6.19 -14.63 26.20
N THR A 459 7.15 -13.88 26.75
CA THR A 459 8.43 -13.60 26.09
C THR A 459 9.19 -14.90 25.82
N VAL A 460 9.29 -15.77 26.82
CA VAL A 460 9.96 -17.08 26.68
C VAL A 460 9.24 -17.95 25.65
N TYR A 461 7.91 -18.04 25.75
CA TYR A 461 7.10 -18.76 24.77
C TYR A 461 7.32 -18.23 23.34
N MET A 462 7.29 -16.91 23.16
CA MET A 462 7.46 -16.24 21.87
C MET A 462 8.86 -16.45 21.30
N ALA A 463 9.90 -16.48 22.14
CA ALA A 463 11.26 -16.78 21.71
C ALA A 463 11.36 -18.19 21.12
N VAL A 464 10.80 -19.19 21.82
CA VAL A 464 10.80 -20.60 21.37
C VAL A 464 10.05 -20.76 20.06
N ILE A 465 8.81 -20.25 19.95
CA ILE A 465 8.01 -20.42 18.74
C ILE A 465 8.63 -19.67 17.54
N THR A 466 9.21 -18.50 17.76
CA THR A 466 9.92 -17.72 16.73
C THR A 466 11.14 -18.48 16.21
N ALA A 467 11.92 -19.11 17.09
CA ALA A 467 13.05 -19.93 16.71
C ALA A 467 12.62 -21.15 15.87
N VAL A 468 11.56 -21.86 16.28
CA VAL A 468 10.98 -22.99 15.54
C VAL A 468 10.52 -22.55 14.15
N MET A 469 9.80 -21.44 14.07
CA MET A 469 9.32 -20.86 12.81
C MET A 469 10.47 -20.46 11.88
N MET A 470 11.52 -19.84 12.41
CA MET A 470 12.72 -19.48 11.65
C MET A 470 13.42 -20.71 11.07
N ILE A 471 13.60 -21.78 11.86
CA ILE A 471 14.21 -23.03 11.38
C ILE A 471 13.36 -23.62 10.24
N ARG A 472 12.04 -23.63 10.41
CA ARG A 472 11.11 -24.15 9.39
C ARG A 472 11.16 -23.33 8.11
N LEU A 473 11.15 -22.00 8.22
CA LEU A 473 11.24 -21.09 7.09
C LEU A 473 12.55 -21.31 6.32
N ARG A 474 13.69 -21.40 7.02
CA ARG A 474 15.00 -21.67 6.38
C ARG A 474 15.01 -23.02 5.66
N ARG A 475 14.44 -24.07 6.23
CA ARG A 475 14.35 -25.39 5.58
C ARG A 475 13.47 -25.34 4.34
N ALA A 476 12.34 -24.65 4.39
CA ALA A 476 11.44 -24.51 3.26
C ALA A 476 12.07 -23.73 2.09
N VAL A 477 12.84 -22.68 2.39
CA VAL A 477 13.56 -21.89 1.37
C VAL A 477 14.79 -22.62 0.82
N ALA A 478 15.46 -23.45 1.63
CA ALA A 478 16.67 -24.17 1.22
C ALA A 478 16.41 -25.41 0.36
N LEU A 479 15.18 -25.95 0.36
CA LEU A 479 14.82 -27.04 -0.54
C LEU A 479 14.64 -26.44 -1.94
N PRO A 480 15.49 -26.78 -2.93
CA PRO A 480 15.24 -26.42 -4.32
C PRO A 480 13.85 -26.92 -4.69
N GLU A 481 13.12 -26.18 -5.52
CA GLU A 481 11.87 -26.64 -6.13
C GLU A 481 12.14 -28.02 -6.76
N ARG A 482 11.84 -29.09 -6.02
CA ARG A 482 11.78 -30.42 -6.60
C ARG A 482 10.59 -30.34 -7.52
N GLU A 483 10.85 -30.41 -8.83
CA GLU A 483 9.84 -30.43 -9.88
C GLU A 483 8.66 -31.32 -9.45
N THR A 484 7.57 -30.68 -9.03
CA THR A 484 6.28 -31.29 -8.70
C THR A 484 5.31 -31.09 -9.83
#